data_AF-A0A536SWV0-F1
#
_entry.id   AF-A0A536SWV0-F1
#
_cell.length_a   1.000
_cell.length_b   1.000
_cell.length_c   1.000
_cell.angle_alpha   90.00
_cell.angle_beta   90.00
_cell.angle_gamma   90.00
#
_symmetry.space_group_name_H-M   'P 1'
#
loop_
_entity.id
_entity.type
_entity.pdbx_description
1 polymer ?
#
loop_
_entity_poly.entity_id
_entity_poly.type
_entity_poly.pdbx_seq_one_letter_code
_entity_poly.pdbx_strand_id
1 'polypeptide(L)'
;AGDEQGYSDALLGIFDPIAPAAAAALAALAAGDRGQFDAILAPTVPLSRHVFHAPTRFYKTGVVFLAWLNGHQDHFVMVGGQQSARSLLHLTELFELADAAGLLRDPELAVTRMRTLLALHGVAA
;
A
#
# COMPACT_ATOMS: atom_id res chain seq x y z
N ALA A 1 10.23 -0.52 15.54
CA ALA A 1 11.45 -0.45 16.36
C ALA A 1 11.45 -1.60 17.36
N GLY A 2 12.62 -1.99 17.85
CA GLY A 2 12.77 -2.95 18.94
C GLY A 2 12.40 -2.35 20.31
N ASP A 3 12.68 -3.11 21.35
CA ASP A 3 12.55 -2.73 22.75
C ASP A 3 13.92 -2.80 23.46
N GLU A 4 13.93 -2.75 24.79
CA GLU A 4 15.14 -2.80 25.61
C GLU A 4 15.95 -4.11 25.45
N GLN A 5 15.33 -5.17 24.94
CA GLN A 5 15.95 -6.49 24.80
C GLN A 5 16.57 -6.68 23.41
N GLY A 6 16.14 -5.90 22.41
CA GLY A 6 16.71 -5.93 21.07
C GLY A 6 15.71 -5.52 19.99
N TYR A 7 16.09 -5.75 18.74
CA TYR A 7 15.27 -5.44 17.56
C TYR A 7 15.29 -6.59 16.55
N SER A 8 14.38 -6.54 15.59
CA SER A 8 14.38 -7.40 14.41
C SER A 8 14.61 -6.58 13.17
N ASP A 9 15.37 -7.15 12.23
CA ASP A 9 15.46 -6.65 10.87
C ASP A 9 14.16 -6.94 10.10
N ALA A 10 14.03 -6.38 8.90
CA ALA A 10 12.80 -6.44 8.12
C ALA A 10 12.99 -7.13 6.76
N LEU A 11 12.22 -8.19 6.54
CA LEU A 11 11.94 -8.77 5.23
C LEU A 11 10.42 -8.89 5.11
N LEU A 12 9.80 -7.83 4.60
CA LEU A 12 8.34 -7.66 4.68
C LEU A 12 7.75 -7.35 3.31
N GLY A 13 6.73 -8.11 2.92
CA GLY A 13 6.01 -7.87 1.66
C GLY A 13 5.34 -6.49 1.57
N ILE A 14 5.08 -5.84 2.72
CA ILE A 14 4.53 -4.48 2.73
C ILE A 14 5.54 -3.42 2.30
N PHE A 15 6.85 -3.67 2.42
CA PHE A 15 7.87 -2.68 2.03
C PHE A 15 7.84 -2.35 0.54
N ASP A 16 7.30 -3.24 -0.31
CA ASP A 16 7.09 -2.95 -1.72
C ASP A 16 6.12 -1.76 -1.92
N PRO A 17 4.84 -1.83 -1.52
CA PRO A 17 3.90 -0.72 -1.72
C PRO A 17 4.20 0.53 -0.89
N ILE A 18 5.00 0.43 0.19
CA ILE A 18 5.35 1.59 1.03
C ILE A 18 6.82 1.99 0.90
N ALA A 19 7.53 1.55 -0.15
CA ALA A 19 8.98 1.71 -0.27
C ALA A 19 9.49 3.13 0.03
N PRO A 20 8.88 4.23 -0.46
CA PRO A 20 9.33 5.58 -0.12
C PRO A 20 9.19 5.91 1.37
N ALA A 21 8.08 5.53 2.00
CA ALA A 21 7.84 5.75 3.42
C ALA A 21 8.76 4.88 4.28
N ALA A 22 8.94 3.60 3.93
CA ALA A 22 9.86 2.72 4.63
C ALA A 22 11.30 3.23 4.56
N ALA A 23 11.76 3.66 3.38
CA ALA A 23 13.10 4.23 3.22
C ALA A 23 13.31 5.48 4.07
N ALA A 24 12.36 6.42 4.05
CA ALA A 24 12.43 7.64 4.85
C ALA A 24 12.40 7.36 6.35
N ALA A 25 11.53 6.44 6.80
CA ALA A 25 11.47 6.04 8.20
C ALA A 25 12.78 5.40 8.66
N LEU A 26 13.34 4.46 7.88
CA LEU A 26 14.60 3.80 8.21
C LEU A 26 15.77 4.79 8.25
N ALA A 27 15.78 5.81 7.37
CA ALA A 27 16.76 6.89 7.43
C ALA A 27 16.64 7.73 8.71
N ALA A 28 15.42 8.08 9.12
CA ALA A 28 15.16 8.78 10.38
C ALA A 28 15.62 7.94 11.60
N LEU A 29 15.33 6.65 11.59
CA LEU A 29 15.77 5.73 12.64
C LEU A 29 17.31 5.63 12.70
N ALA A 30 17.99 5.58 11.55
CA ALA A 30 19.45 5.57 11.48
C ALA A 30 20.07 6.88 12.01
N ALA A 31 19.35 8.00 11.90
CA ALA A 31 19.74 9.29 12.49
C ALA A 31 19.39 9.41 13.99
N GLY A 32 18.78 8.38 14.59
CA GLY A 32 18.34 8.39 16.00
C GLY A 32 17.00 9.10 16.24
N ASP A 33 16.30 9.55 15.19
CA ASP A 33 15.00 10.20 15.31
C ASP A 33 13.86 9.18 15.30
N ARG A 34 13.61 8.60 16.47
CA ARG A 34 12.51 7.64 16.67
C ARG A 34 11.13 8.30 16.47
N GLY A 35 11.00 9.58 16.79
CA GLY A 35 9.74 10.31 16.64
C GLY A 35 9.34 10.43 15.18
N GLN A 36 10.28 10.80 14.32
CA GLN A 36 10.07 10.86 12.88
C GLN A 36 9.87 9.47 12.27
N PHE A 37 10.62 8.45 12.71
CA PHE A 37 10.38 7.06 12.30
C PHE A 37 8.93 6.63 12.57
N ASP A 38 8.44 6.85 13.80
CA ASP A 38 7.07 6.47 14.19
C ASP A 38 6.03 7.31 13.41
N ALA A 39 6.28 8.60 13.21
CA ALA A 39 5.38 9.50 12.49
C ALA A 39 5.24 9.12 11.00
N ILE A 40 6.30 8.66 10.35
CA ILE A 40 6.25 8.25 8.94
C ILE A 40 5.51 6.91 8.77
N LEU A 41 5.73 5.94 9.68
CA LEU A 41 5.13 4.61 9.54
C LEU A 41 3.71 4.53 10.07
N ALA A 42 3.34 5.31 11.10
CA ALA A 42 2.03 5.22 11.73
C ALA A 42 0.85 5.31 10.73
N PRO A 43 0.84 6.24 9.75
CA PRO A 43 -0.21 6.30 8.73
C PRO A 43 -0.29 5.07 7.81
N THR A 44 0.83 4.35 7.62
CA THR A 44 0.88 3.17 6.76
C THR A 44 0.37 1.89 7.43
N VAL A 45 0.27 1.87 8.76
CA VAL A 45 -0.13 0.67 9.51
C VAL A 45 -1.58 0.24 9.19
N PRO A 46 -2.59 1.13 9.15
CA PRO A 46 -3.94 0.78 8.72
C PRO A 46 -3.97 0.19 7.30
N LEU A 47 -3.28 0.82 6.34
CA LEU A 47 -3.15 0.30 4.97
C LEU A 47 -2.56 -1.11 4.96
N SER A 48 -1.47 -1.34 5.71
CA SER A 48 -0.83 -2.65 5.80
C SER A 48 -1.77 -3.71 6.36
N ARG A 49 -2.48 -3.41 7.44
CA ARG A 49 -3.47 -4.33 8.01
C ARG A 49 -4.57 -4.67 7.00
N HIS A 50 -5.02 -3.70 6.22
CA HIS A 50 -6.04 -3.90 5.19
C HIS A 50 -5.55 -4.78 4.03
N VAL A 51 -4.34 -4.54 3.53
CA VAL A 51 -3.72 -5.35 2.47
C VAL A 51 -3.63 -6.83 2.91
N PHE A 52 -3.25 -7.06 4.16
CA PHE A 52 -3.06 -8.41 4.74
C PHE A 52 -4.31 -8.99 5.42
N HIS A 53 -5.47 -8.31 5.35
CA HIS A 53 -6.74 -8.78 5.89
C HIS A 53 -7.11 -10.18 5.35
N ALA A 54 -7.81 -10.98 6.15
CA ALA A 54 -8.21 -12.33 5.78
C ALA A 54 -9.04 -12.35 4.47
N PRO A 55 -8.89 -13.33 3.57
CA PRO A 55 -7.86 -14.37 3.55
C PRO A 55 -6.50 -13.82 3.09
N THR A 56 -5.49 -13.86 3.96
CA THR A 56 -4.21 -13.15 3.80
C THR A 56 -3.42 -13.57 2.55
N ARG A 57 -3.61 -14.79 2.03
CA ARG A 57 -2.93 -15.26 0.80
C ARG A 57 -3.12 -14.35 -0.43
N PHE A 58 -4.16 -13.50 -0.44
CA PHE A 58 -4.46 -12.55 -1.51
C PHE A 58 -3.91 -11.14 -1.26
N TYR A 59 -2.99 -10.94 -0.30
CA TYR A 59 -2.35 -9.65 -0.07
C TYR A 59 -1.66 -9.09 -1.33
N LYS A 60 -1.15 -9.98 -2.19
CA LYS A 60 -0.47 -9.63 -3.44
C LYS A 60 -1.36 -8.83 -4.40
N THR A 61 -2.67 -9.04 -4.35
CA THR A 61 -3.62 -8.24 -5.15
C THR A 61 -3.59 -6.78 -4.74
N GLY A 62 -3.53 -6.50 -3.44
CA GLY A 62 -3.37 -5.12 -2.94
C GLY A 62 -2.01 -4.51 -3.29
N VAL A 63 -0.93 -5.29 -3.21
CA VAL A 63 0.42 -4.85 -3.60
C VAL A 63 0.45 -4.43 -5.07
N VAL A 64 0.00 -5.30 -5.98
CA VAL A 64 -0.01 -5.00 -7.42
C VAL A 64 -1.00 -3.88 -7.77
N PHE A 65 -2.12 -3.79 -7.05
CA PHE A 65 -3.06 -2.69 -7.22
C PHE A 65 -2.42 -1.34 -6.89
N LEU A 66 -1.67 -1.22 -5.79
CA LEU A 66 -0.94 0.00 -5.45
C LEU A 66 0.19 0.30 -6.45
N ALA A 67 0.90 -0.72 -6.93
CA ALA A 67 1.90 -0.57 -7.98
C ALA A 67 1.28 0.00 -9.28
N TRP A 68 0.09 -0.49 -9.64
CA TRP A 68 -0.69 0.07 -10.74
C TRP A 68 -1.15 1.49 -10.44
N LEU A 69 -1.76 1.81 -9.30
CA LEU A 69 -2.15 3.20 -9.00
C LEU A 69 -0.98 4.19 -9.09
N ASN A 70 0.22 3.76 -8.68
CA ASN A 70 1.44 4.58 -8.69
C ASN A 70 2.21 4.60 -10.02
N GLY A 71 1.68 3.97 -11.08
CA GLY A 71 2.29 4.03 -12.41
C GLY A 71 3.55 3.16 -12.57
N HIS A 72 3.80 2.20 -11.69
CA HIS A 72 4.90 1.24 -11.84
C HIS A 72 4.63 0.17 -12.90
N GLN A 73 3.37 0.04 -13.33
CA GLN A 73 2.92 -0.82 -14.43
C GLN A 73 1.67 -0.22 -15.09
N ASP A 74 1.39 -0.57 -16.34
CA ASP A 74 0.31 0.05 -17.12
C ASP A 74 -1.05 -0.67 -16.99
N HIS A 75 -1.08 -1.89 -16.46
CA HIS A 75 -2.28 -2.71 -16.35
C HIS A 75 -2.50 -3.27 -14.94
N PHE A 76 -3.75 -3.54 -14.58
CA PHE A 76 -4.10 -4.31 -13.38
C PHE A 76 -4.46 -5.75 -13.75
N VAL A 77 -3.44 -6.51 -14.14
CA VAL A 77 -3.53 -7.93 -14.52
C VAL A 77 -2.41 -8.68 -13.81
N MET A 78 -2.74 -9.82 -13.21
CA MET A 78 -1.85 -10.62 -12.40
C MET A 78 -1.78 -12.06 -12.90
N VAL A 79 -0.64 -12.71 -12.63
CA VAL A 79 -0.47 -14.15 -12.82
C VAL A 79 -1.60 -14.90 -12.10
N GLY A 80 -2.17 -15.90 -12.78
CA GLY A 80 -3.27 -16.70 -12.24
C GLY A 80 -4.59 -15.94 -12.09
N GLY A 81 -4.73 -14.75 -12.72
CA GLY A 81 -5.97 -13.96 -12.67
C GLY A 81 -6.24 -13.33 -11.30
N GLN A 82 -5.22 -13.18 -10.45
CA GLN A 82 -5.39 -12.74 -9.07
C GLN A 82 -5.83 -11.28 -8.89
N GLN A 83 -5.93 -10.48 -9.96
CA GLN A 83 -6.51 -9.14 -9.93
C GLN A 83 -7.97 -9.14 -9.43
N SER A 84 -8.70 -10.27 -9.57
CA SER A 84 -10.07 -10.41 -9.08
C SER A 84 -10.18 -11.05 -7.70
N ALA A 85 -9.06 -11.28 -6.99
CA ALA A 85 -9.06 -12.00 -5.71
C ALA A 85 -9.45 -11.14 -4.50
N ARG A 86 -9.62 -9.82 -4.70
CA ARG A 86 -10.17 -8.87 -3.72
C ARG A 86 -11.40 -8.19 -4.32
N SER A 87 -12.37 -7.87 -3.47
CA SER A 87 -13.59 -7.20 -3.89
C SER A 87 -13.32 -5.75 -4.28
N LEU A 88 -14.21 -5.16 -5.08
CA LEU A 88 -14.13 -3.73 -5.42
C LEU A 88 -14.12 -2.85 -4.16
N LEU A 89 -14.94 -3.17 -3.15
CA LEU A 89 -14.96 -2.46 -1.87
C LEU A 89 -13.60 -2.50 -1.16
N HIS A 90 -12.94 -3.65 -1.15
CA HIS A 90 -11.59 -3.79 -0.58
C HIS A 90 -10.59 -2.88 -1.31
N LEU A 91 -10.66 -2.83 -2.65
CA LEU A 91 -9.78 -1.99 -3.46
C LEU A 91 -10.07 -0.49 -3.28
N THR A 92 -11.33 -0.08 -3.11
CA THR A 92 -11.70 1.31 -2.81
C THR A 92 -11.17 1.75 -1.45
N GLU A 93 -11.38 0.95 -0.40
CA GLU A 93 -10.83 1.25 0.92
C GLU A 93 -9.29 1.27 0.89
N LEU A 94 -8.66 0.39 0.11
CA LEU A 94 -7.22 0.41 -0.08
C LEU A 94 -6.72 1.70 -0.75
N PHE A 95 -7.46 2.21 -1.73
CA PHE A 95 -7.17 3.50 -2.37
C PHE A 95 -7.27 4.66 -1.36
N GLU A 96 -8.33 4.70 -0.55
CA GLU A 96 -8.51 5.73 0.49
C GLU A 96 -7.40 5.68 1.56
N LEU A 97 -7.04 4.48 2.01
CA LEU A 97 -5.94 4.30 2.96
C LEU A 97 -4.59 4.67 2.36
N ALA A 98 -4.39 4.50 1.05
CA ALA A 98 -3.16 4.90 0.38
C ALA A 98 -3.04 6.43 0.28
N ASP A 99 -4.15 7.12 0.02
CA ASP A 99 -4.22 8.58 0.07
C ASP A 99 -3.94 9.10 1.48
N ALA A 100 -4.63 8.57 2.50
CA ALA A 100 -4.44 8.95 3.89
C ALA A 100 -3.01 8.70 4.41
N ALA A 101 -2.30 7.71 3.83
CA ALA A 101 -0.92 7.41 4.15
C ALA A 101 0.10 8.20 3.31
N GLY A 102 -0.33 9.03 2.36
CA GLY A 102 0.55 9.79 1.47
C GLY A 102 1.35 8.92 0.49
N LEU A 103 0.79 7.77 0.10
CA LEU A 103 1.47 6.76 -0.73
C LEU A 103 1.11 6.83 -2.22
N LEU A 104 0.27 7.78 -2.63
CA LEU A 104 -0.07 8.04 -4.02
C LEU A 104 0.92 9.04 -4.63
N ARG A 105 1.86 8.55 -5.45
CA ARG A 105 2.93 9.35 -6.06
C ARG A 105 2.38 10.43 -7.01
N ASP A 106 1.36 10.06 -7.77
CA ASP A 106 0.65 10.94 -8.70
C ASP A 106 -0.86 10.78 -8.42
N PRO A 107 -1.45 11.67 -7.60
CA PRO A 107 -2.86 11.57 -7.24
C PRO A 107 -3.81 11.65 -8.43
N GLU A 108 -3.47 12.43 -9.48
CA GLU A 108 -4.32 12.56 -10.66
C GLU A 108 -4.35 11.26 -11.47
N LEU A 109 -3.19 10.62 -11.64
CA LEU A 109 -3.09 9.30 -12.27
C LEU A 109 -3.84 8.25 -11.46
N ALA A 110 -3.65 8.22 -10.13
CA ALA A 110 -4.29 7.26 -9.24
C ALA A 110 -5.82 7.40 -9.28
N VAL A 111 -6.34 8.62 -9.21
CA VAL A 111 -7.79 8.91 -9.33
C VAL A 111 -8.32 8.48 -10.70
N THR A 112 -7.60 8.77 -11.78
CA THR A 112 -8.00 8.37 -13.13
C THR A 112 -8.10 6.85 -13.24
N ARG A 113 -7.10 6.11 -12.75
CA ARG A 113 -7.07 4.65 -12.73
C ARG A 113 -8.19 4.07 -11.86
N MET A 114 -8.42 4.63 -10.67
CA MET A 114 -9.50 4.19 -9.80
C MET A 114 -10.88 4.42 -10.44
N ARG A 115 -11.10 5.57 -11.08
CA ARG A 115 -12.33 5.84 -11.85
C ARG A 115 -12.53 4.85 -12.99
N THR A 116 -11.47 4.51 -13.73
CA THR A 116 -11.55 3.47 -14.76
C THR A 116 -11.96 2.13 -14.17
N LEU A 117 -11.38 1.72 -13.04
CA LEU A 117 -11.75 0.47 -12.37
C LEU A 117 -13.23 0.46 -11.95
N LEU A 118 -13.72 1.56 -11.36
CA LEU A 118 -15.11 1.72 -10.95
C LEU A 118 -16.06 1.64 -12.16
N ALA A 119 -15.73 2.33 -13.26
CA ALA A 119 -16.52 2.30 -14.49
C ALA A 119 -16.59 0.89 -15.10
N LEU A 120 -15.48 0.13 -15.09
CA LEU A 120 -15.47 -1.28 -15.53
C LEU A 120 -16.41 -2.17 -14.70
N HIS A 121 -16.68 -1.79 -13.45
CA HIS A 121 -17.62 -2.49 -12.56
C HIS A 121 -19.03 -1.87 -12.59
N GLY A 122 -19.32 -0.98 -13.54
CA GLY A 122 -20.65 -0.37 -13.70
C GLY A 122 -21.00 0.69 -12.66
N VAL A 123 -20.01 1.20 -11.92
CA VAL A 123 -20.20 2.33 -11.00
C VAL A 123 -19.98 3.62 -11.79
N ALA A 124 -21.04 4.40 -11.96
CA ALA A 124 -20.96 5.72 -12.59
C ALA A 124 -20.27 6.72 -11.66
N ALA A 125 -19.50 7.64 -12.25
CA ALA A 125 -18.96 8.83 -11.58
C ALA A 125 -20.04 9.92 -11.49
#